data_AF-A0A512CII4-F1
#
_entry.id   AF-A0A512CII4-F1
#
_cell.length_a   1.000
_cell.length_b   1.000
_cell.length_c   1.000
_cell.angle_alpha   90.00
_cell.angle_beta   90.00
_cell.angle_gamma   90.00
#
_symmetry.space_group_name_H-M   'P 1'
#
loop_
_entity.id
_entity.type
_entity.pdbx_description
1 polymer ?
#
loop_
_entity_poly.entity_id
_entity_poly.type
_entity_poly.pdbx_seq_one_letter_code
_entity_poly.pdbx_strand_id
1 'polypeptide(L)'
;MKGRLYLLLLLIWIIGCSKDGDSKHASGEEELFDEFYLSFFNDKVFQMSRINFPLRGGSTEYVFDESIHPDIENDKFMVSDGKFYWQEKGWVHLNEMDKANLNYSLEFTNKTNKVDLIIKSKIDDFIIVMEFELIKKQWYLVYYSSDWY
;
A
#
# COMPACT_ATOMS: atom_id res chain seq x y z
N MET A 1 -14.77 -74.13 -4.73
CA MET A 1 -13.39 -73.76 -5.11
C MET A 1 -13.39 -72.32 -5.61
N LYS A 2 -12.54 -71.48 -4.98
CA LYS A 2 -11.75 -70.36 -5.53
C LYS A 2 -12.48 -69.37 -6.48
N GLY A 3 -12.58 -68.07 -6.18
CA GLY A 3 -11.88 -67.29 -5.16
C GLY A 3 -12.47 -65.89 -5.06
N ARG A 4 -12.48 -65.38 -3.83
CA ARG A 4 -12.70 -63.98 -3.50
C ARG A 4 -11.45 -63.21 -3.91
N LEU A 5 -11.59 -62.17 -4.73
CA LEU A 5 -10.56 -61.15 -4.88
C LEU A 5 -11.09 -59.87 -4.26
N TYR A 6 -10.61 -59.59 -3.05
CA TYR A 6 -10.80 -58.35 -2.33
C TYR A 6 -10.10 -57.22 -3.08
N LEU A 7 -10.81 -56.11 -3.34
CA LEU A 7 -10.17 -54.81 -3.51
C LEU A 7 -10.76 -53.87 -2.45
N LEU A 8 -10.24 -54.04 -1.23
CA LEU A 8 -10.39 -53.12 -0.11
C LEU A 8 -9.44 -51.95 -0.32
N LEU A 9 -9.94 -50.76 0.07
CA LEU A 9 -9.19 -49.63 0.62
C LEU A 9 -8.11 -49.00 -0.27
N LEU A 10 -8.38 -47.76 -0.68
CA LEU A 10 -7.54 -46.62 -0.31
C LEU A 10 -8.36 -45.33 -0.43
N LEU A 11 -9.17 -45.09 0.61
CA LEU A 11 -9.56 -43.74 1.01
C LEU A 11 -8.30 -43.05 1.53
N ILE A 12 -7.49 -42.47 0.64
CA ILE A 12 -6.50 -41.50 1.07
C ILE A 12 -7.21 -40.16 1.15
N TRP A 13 -7.60 -39.86 2.38
CA TRP A 13 -7.71 -38.50 2.89
C TRP A 13 -6.44 -37.74 2.53
N ILE A 14 -6.49 -36.94 1.47
CA ILE A 14 -5.72 -35.69 1.49
C ILE A 14 -6.59 -34.67 2.19
N ILE A 15 -6.27 -34.50 3.47
CA ILE A 15 -6.61 -33.32 4.24
C ILE A 15 -6.10 -32.15 3.41
N GLY A 16 -7.00 -31.53 2.63
CA GLY A 16 -6.79 -30.20 2.13
C GLY A 16 -6.61 -29.37 3.38
N CYS A 17 -5.37 -28.97 3.65
CA CYS A 17 -5.06 -27.97 4.65
C CYS A 17 -5.81 -26.72 4.18
N SER A 18 -7.01 -26.51 4.73
CA SER A 18 -7.56 -25.18 4.87
C SER A 18 -6.50 -24.44 5.68
N LYS A 19 -5.63 -23.72 4.97
CA LYS A 19 -5.02 -22.56 5.56
C LYS A 19 -6.22 -21.66 5.81
N ASP A 20 -6.78 -21.80 7.00
CA ASP A 20 -7.62 -20.79 7.60
C ASP A 20 -6.73 -19.55 7.67
N GLY A 21 -6.68 -18.82 6.55
CA GLY A 21 -6.56 -17.38 6.61
C GLY A 21 -7.85 -16.93 7.26
N ASP A 22 -7.89 -17.05 8.59
CA ASP A 22 -8.88 -16.46 9.45
C ASP A 22 -8.72 -14.95 9.23
N SER A 23 -9.31 -14.42 8.15
CA SER A 23 -9.56 -13.00 8.01
C SER A 23 -10.73 -12.65 8.93
N LYS A 24 -10.56 -12.91 10.22
CA LYS A 24 -11.33 -12.28 11.28
C LYS A 24 -10.62 -10.98 11.65
N HIS A 25 -10.69 -10.00 10.77
CA HIS A 25 -10.71 -8.62 11.23
C HIS A 25 -12.16 -8.15 11.31
N ALA A 26 -12.82 -8.61 12.37
CA ALA A 26 -13.99 -7.98 12.93
C ALA A 26 -13.99 -8.15 14.45
N SER A 27 -12.86 -7.84 15.09
CA SER A 27 -12.85 -7.39 16.49
C SER A 27 -12.76 -5.88 16.48
N GLY A 28 -13.54 -5.21 17.34
CA GLY A 28 -13.68 -3.75 17.37
C GLY A 28 -12.45 -2.98 17.85
N GLU A 29 -11.24 -3.46 17.61
CA GLU A 29 -9.99 -2.81 18.00
C GLU A 29 -9.41 -2.00 16.83
N GLU A 30 -8.69 -0.93 17.15
CA GLU A 30 -7.99 -0.11 16.17
C GLU A 30 -6.76 -0.85 15.64
N GLU A 31 -6.58 -0.83 14.31
CA GLU A 31 -5.41 -1.42 13.67
C GLU A 31 -4.12 -0.75 14.15
N LEU A 32 -3.13 -1.56 14.53
CA LEU A 32 -1.82 -1.07 14.93
C LEU A 32 -1.05 -0.60 13.69
N PHE A 33 -0.44 0.59 13.77
CA PHE A 33 0.25 1.17 12.61
C PHE A 33 1.41 0.32 12.12
N ASP A 34 2.20 -0.28 13.02
CA ASP A 34 3.37 -1.08 12.63
C ASP A 34 2.98 -2.34 11.84
N GLU A 35 1.85 -2.98 12.20
CA GLU A 35 1.32 -4.16 11.50
C GLU A 35 0.75 -3.79 10.12
N PHE A 36 0.00 -2.68 10.07
CA PHE A 36 -0.45 -2.07 8.83
C PHE A 36 0.73 -1.75 7.92
N TYR A 37 1.74 -1.03 8.42
CA TYR A 37 2.88 -0.54 7.67
C TYR A 37 3.65 -1.70 7.05
N LEU A 38 3.96 -2.74 7.85
CA LEU A 38 4.63 -3.94 7.35
C LEU A 38 3.81 -4.61 6.24
N SER A 39 2.50 -4.76 6.42
CA SER A 39 1.62 -5.38 5.43
C SER A 39 1.50 -4.54 4.16
N PHE A 40 1.42 -3.21 4.31
CA PHE A 40 1.26 -2.23 3.23
C PHE A 40 2.39 -2.30 2.20
N PHE A 41 3.64 -2.48 2.64
CA PHE A 41 4.78 -2.53 1.72
C PHE A 41 5.08 -3.94 1.19
N ASN A 42 4.63 -5.00 1.88
CA ASN A 42 4.95 -6.38 1.52
C ASN A 42 3.84 -7.12 0.74
N ASP A 43 2.60 -6.62 0.76
CA ASP A 43 1.48 -7.21 0.04
C ASP A 43 0.83 -6.19 -0.90
N LYS A 44 0.95 -6.44 -2.21
CA LYS A 44 0.40 -5.57 -3.25
C LYS A 44 -1.12 -5.47 -3.21
N VAL A 45 -1.82 -6.57 -2.94
CA VAL A 45 -3.29 -6.57 -2.86
C VAL A 45 -3.74 -5.79 -1.63
N PHE A 46 -3.05 -6.00 -0.51
CA PHE A 46 -3.30 -5.22 0.71
C PHE A 46 -3.02 -3.72 0.47
N GLN A 47 -1.89 -3.37 -0.15
CA GLN A 47 -1.54 -1.98 -0.47
C GLN A 47 -2.67 -1.29 -1.24
N MET A 48 -3.13 -1.90 -2.33
CA MET A 48 -4.23 -1.36 -3.15
C MET A 48 -5.52 -1.22 -2.34
N SER A 49 -5.82 -2.16 -1.43
CA SER A 49 -7.01 -2.08 -0.58
C SER A 49 -6.98 -0.94 0.44
N ARG A 50 -5.79 -0.39 0.73
CA ARG A 50 -5.58 0.67 1.72
C ARG A 50 -5.30 2.03 1.09
N ILE A 51 -5.62 2.17 -0.20
CA ILE A 51 -5.57 3.44 -0.92
C ILE A 51 -6.96 3.71 -1.47
N ASN A 52 -7.54 4.85 -1.07
CA ASN A 52 -8.77 5.32 -1.68
C ASN A 52 -8.42 6.17 -2.90
N PHE A 53 -8.47 5.56 -4.08
CA PHE A 53 -8.28 6.30 -5.33
C PHE A 53 -9.51 7.18 -5.66
N PRO A 54 -9.30 8.35 -6.28
CA PRO A 54 -8.01 8.92 -6.66
C PRO A 54 -7.22 9.44 -5.44
N LEU A 55 -5.95 9.05 -5.34
CA LEU A 55 -5.13 9.36 -4.17
C LEU A 55 -4.48 10.72 -4.35
N ARG A 56 -4.59 11.61 -3.35
CA ARG A 56 -3.94 12.91 -3.42
C ARG A 56 -2.42 12.78 -3.48
N GLY A 57 -1.74 13.59 -4.28
CA GLY A 57 -0.29 13.49 -4.38
C GLY A 57 0.39 14.54 -5.23
N GLY A 58 1.58 14.19 -5.70
CA GLY A 58 2.39 14.93 -6.65
C GLY A 58 3.53 14.06 -7.20
N SER A 59 4.08 14.42 -8.34
CA SER A 59 5.36 13.90 -8.79
C SER A 59 6.00 14.83 -9.80
N THR A 60 7.30 15.05 -9.67
CA THR A 60 8.10 15.81 -10.62
C THR A 60 8.28 15.13 -11.97
N GLU A 61 7.94 13.84 -12.11
CA GLU A 61 7.82 13.21 -13.45
C GLU A 61 6.71 13.87 -14.28
N TYR A 62 5.73 14.46 -13.62
CA TYR A 62 4.64 15.21 -14.22
C TYR A 62 4.81 16.69 -13.80
N VAL A 63 5.80 17.37 -14.39
CA VAL A 63 6.07 18.79 -14.12
C VAL A 63 4.88 19.64 -14.58
N PHE A 64 4.23 20.31 -13.63
CA PHE A 64 3.15 21.26 -13.87
C PHE A 64 3.62 22.66 -13.46
N ASP A 65 3.72 23.58 -14.41
CA ASP A 65 3.90 25.02 -14.12
C ASP A 65 2.63 25.56 -13.43
N GLU A 66 2.69 25.94 -12.15
CA GLU A 66 1.52 26.25 -11.29
C GLU A 66 0.56 27.38 -11.75
N SER A 67 0.69 27.90 -12.96
CA SER A 67 -0.04 29.06 -13.45
C SER A 67 -1.37 28.79 -14.18
N ILE A 68 -2.14 27.79 -13.75
CA ILE A 68 -3.50 27.37 -14.22
C ILE A 68 -3.45 26.21 -15.22
N HIS A 69 -3.52 24.98 -14.70
CA HIS A 69 -3.77 23.80 -15.53
C HIS A 69 -5.26 23.53 -15.68
N PRO A 70 -5.73 23.19 -16.90
CA PRO A 70 -7.06 22.62 -17.06
C PRO A 70 -7.15 21.30 -16.29
N ASP A 71 -8.37 20.86 -16.00
CA ASP A 71 -8.56 19.51 -15.53
C ASP A 71 -8.01 18.52 -16.57
N ILE A 72 -7.12 17.63 -16.15
CA ILE A 72 -6.47 16.60 -16.98
C ILE A 72 -6.78 15.25 -16.36
N GLU A 73 -7.08 14.26 -17.18
CA GLU A 73 -7.27 12.89 -16.73
C GLU A 73 -6.64 11.91 -17.72
N ASN A 74 -5.81 11.00 -17.24
CA ASN A 74 -5.28 9.88 -18.00
C ASN A 74 -5.10 8.67 -17.07
N ASP A 75 -4.73 7.52 -17.62
CA ASP A 75 -4.59 6.28 -16.83
C ASP A 75 -3.70 6.38 -15.57
N LYS A 76 -2.77 7.35 -15.51
CA LYS A 76 -1.82 7.49 -14.41
C LYS A 76 -2.22 8.51 -13.36
N PHE A 77 -2.74 9.65 -13.78
CA PHE A 77 -3.06 10.73 -12.86
C PHE A 77 -4.25 11.55 -13.34
N MET A 78 -4.78 12.35 -12.42
CA MET A 78 -5.65 13.46 -12.75
C MET A 78 -5.14 14.75 -12.11
N VAL A 79 -5.41 15.86 -12.78
CA VAL A 79 -5.37 17.20 -12.18
C VAL A 79 -6.82 17.67 -12.12
N SER A 80 -7.30 18.04 -10.95
CA SER A 80 -8.64 18.61 -10.77
C SER A 80 -8.60 19.69 -9.70
N ASP A 81 -9.21 20.85 -9.95
CA ASP A 81 -9.18 21.99 -9.01
C ASP A 81 -7.74 22.39 -8.62
N GLY A 82 -6.83 22.37 -9.60
CA GLY A 82 -5.41 22.70 -9.39
C GLY A 82 -4.64 21.70 -8.53
N LYS A 83 -5.17 20.48 -8.32
CA LYS A 83 -4.61 19.47 -7.42
C LYS A 83 -4.30 18.20 -8.19
N PHE A 84 -3.13 17.62 -7.94
CA PHE A 84 -2.72 16.35 -8.53
C PHE A 84 -3.21 15.15 -7.73
N TYR A 85 -3.66 14.13 -8.45
CA TYR A 85 -4.10 12.86 -7.88
C TYR A 85 -3.58 11.68 -8.69
N TRP A 86 -3.11 10.64 -8.01
CA TRP A 86 -2.80 9.36 -8.61
C TRP A 86 -4.08 8.59 -8.92
N GLN A 87 -4.09 7.90 -10.05
CA GLN A 87 -5.16 6.97 -10.41
C GLN A 87 -4.75 5.53 -10.13
N GLU A 88 -5.74 4.71 -9.80
CA GLU A 88 -5.55 3.29 -9.50
C GLU A 88 -4.81 2.57 -10.64
N LYS A 89 -5.19 2.86 -11.89
CA LYS A 89 -4.69 2.16 -13.08
C LYS A 89 -3.20 2.41 -13.36
N GLY A 90 -2.66 3.57 -12.97
CA GLY A 90 -1.24 3.87 -13.11
C GLY A 90 -0.47 3.85 -11.79
N TRP A 91 -1.09 3.38 -10.71
CA TRP A 91 -0.41 3.19 -9.45
C TRP A 91 0.65 2.10 -9.56
N VAL A 92 1.83 2.38 -9.01
CA VAL A 92 2.94 1.43 -8.93
C VAL A 92 3.09 0.99 -7.49
N HIS A 93 3.25 -0.33 -7.27
CA HIS A 93 3.45 -0.89 -5.94
C HIS A 93 4.67 -0.24 -5.27
N LEU A 94 4.46 0.35 -4.11
CA LEU A 94 5.52 0.93 -3.30
C LEU A 94 6.19 -0.16 -2.47
N ASN A 95 7.52 -0.17 -2.44
CA ASN A 95 8.30 -1.07 -1.59
C ASN A 95 8.74 -0.33 -0.33
N GLU A 96 8.94 -1.07 0.77
CA GLU A 96 9.52 -0.49 1.98
C GLU A 96 10.94 -0.03 1.67
N MET A 97 11.30 1.15 2.18
CA MET A 97 12.67 1.61 2.10
C MET A 97 13.56 0.84 3.06
N ASP A 98 14.69 0.33 2.59
CA ASP A 98 15.69 -0.29 3.45
C ASP A 98 16.24 0.74 4.45
N LYS A 99 15.92 0.55 5.74
CA LYS A 99 16.34 1.42 6.84
C LYS A 99 17.86 1.41 7.05
N ALA A 100 18.57 0.38 6.57
CA ALA A 100 20.02 0.33 6.60
C ALA A 100 20.67 1.14 5.47
N ASN A 101 19.89 1.63 4.51
CA ASN A 101 20.41 2.42 3.40
C ASN A 101 20.92 3.79 3.88
N LEU A 102 22.24 3.95 3.89
CA LEU A 102 22.89 5.17 4.38
C LEU A 102 22.65 6.40 3.50
N ASN A 103 22.21 6.22 2.24
CA ASN A 103 21.97 7.31 1.30
C ASN A 103 20.66 8.07 1.58
N TYR A 104 19.82 7.57 2.48
CA TYR A 104 18.53 8.17 2.79
C TYR A 104 18.36 8.39 4.29
N SER A 105 17.52 9.34 4.65
CA SER A 105 17.00 9.53 6.01
C SER A 105 15.50 9.36 6.02
N LEU A 106 14.98 8.71 7.06
CA LEU A 106 13.55 8.53 7.29
C LEU A 106 13.15 9.34 8.52
N GLU A 107 12.12 10.16 8.37
CA GLU A 107 11.55 10.98 9.44
C GLU A 107 10.08 10.59 9.61
N PHE A 108 9.72 10.07 10.79
CA PHE A 108 8.33 9.76 11.15
C PHE A 108 7.80 10.84 12.11
N THR A 109 6.61 11.37 11.81
CA THR A 109 5.86 12.23 12.73
C THR A 109 4.55 11.54 13.11
N ASN A 110 4.47 11.06 14.35
CA ASN A 110 3.29 10.34 14.86
C ASN A 110 2.31 11.31 15.52
N LYS A 111 1.03 11.19 15.14
CA LYS A 111 -0.13 11.85 15.76
C LYS A 111 -1.17 10.78 16.10
N THR A 112 -2.20 11.12 16.87
CA THR A 112 -3.19 10.14 17.38
C THR A 112 -3.82 9.28 16.28
N ASN A 113 -4.18 9.87 15.14
CA ASN A 113 -4.83 9.18 14.02
C ASN A 113 -4.10 9.40 12.68
N LYS A 114 -2.86 9.90 12.72
CA LYS A 114 -2.10 10.25 11.52
C LYS A 114 -0.62 9.95 11.71
N VAL A 115 0.04 9.45 10.66
CA VAL A 115 1.49 9.28 10.61
C VAL A 115 2.01 9.90 9.33
N ASP A 116 2.95 10.82 9.46
CA ASP A 116 3.66 11.41 8.33
C ASP A 116 5.03 10.73 8.21
N LEU A 117 5.37 10.22 7.02
CA LEU A 117 6.67 9.65 6.70
C LEU A 117 7.32 10.49 5.59
N ILE A 118 8.48 11.04 5.89
CA ILE A 118 9.32 11.74 4.92
C ILE A 118 10.61 10.94 4.71
N ILE A 119 10.91 10.61 3.46
CA ILE A 119 12.16 9.96 3.05
C ILE A 119 12.95 10.96 2.23
N LYS A 120 14.11 11.40 2.72
CA LYS A 120 14.99 12.34 2.02
C LYS A 120 16.23 11.62 1.55
N SER A 121 16.62 11.84 0.30
CA SER A 121 17.97 11.53 -0.16
C SER A 121 18.98 12.43 0.55
N LYS A 122 20.17 11.88 0.80
CA LYS A 122 21.32 12.61 1.35
C LYS A 122 22.35 12.96 0.27
N ILE A 123 22.14 12.48 -0.95
CA ILE A 123 23.09 12.64 -2.07
C ILE A 123 22.55 13.57 -3.15
N ASP A 124 21.25 13.82 -3.16
CA ASP A 124 20.54 14.72 -4.08
C ASP A 124 19.26 15.25 -3.41
N ASP A 125 18.50 16.07 -4.15
CA ASP A 125 17.30 16.76 -3.66
C ASP A 125 16.01 15.91 -3.80
N PHE A 126 16.14 14.59 -3.97
CA PHE A 126 15.01 13.69 -4.06
C PHE A 126 14.34 13.48 -2.69
N ILE A 127 13.01 13.55 -2.69
CA ILE A 127 12.18 13.34 -1.50
C ILE A 127 10.91 12.55 -1.81
N ILE A 128 10.53 11.69 -0.88
CA ILE A 128 9.22 11.03 -0.86
C ILE A 128 8.48 11.49 0.38
N VAL A 129 7.20 11.82 0.21
CA VAL A 129 6.29 12.15 1.30
C VAL A 129 5.10 11.20 1.27
N MET A 130 4.82 10.57 2.40
CA MET A 130 3.65 9.72 2.61
C MET A 130 2.90 10.17 3.84
N GLU A 131 1.58 10.29 3.72
CA GLU A 131 0.70 10.52 4.87
C GLU A 131 -0.27 9.36 5.03
N PHE A 132 -0.34 8.83 6.24
CA PHE A 132 -1.25 7.75 6.62
C PHE A 132 -2.27 8.25 7.63
N GLU A 133 -3.51 7.82 7.51
CA GLU A 133 -4.59 8.18 8.43
C GLU A 133 -5.38 6.96 8.89
N LEU A 134 -5.70 6.91 10.19
CA LEU A 134 -6.57 5.91 10.80
C LEU A 134 -8.03 6.31 10.59
N ILE A 135 -8.69 5.68 9.63
CA ILE A 135 -10.07 5.95 9.25
C ILE A 135 -10.93 4.75 9.63
N LYS A 136 -11.91 4.96 10.52
CA LYS A 136 -12.82 3.89 10.99
C LYS A 136 -12.06 2.63 11.47
N LYS A 137 -11.01 2.82 12.28
CA LYS A 137 -10.16 1.77 12.86
C LYS A 137 -9.20 1.05 11.90
N GLN A 138 -9.06 1.54 10.67
CA GLN A 138 -8.16 1.00 9.66
C GLN A 138 -7.27 2.10 9.11
N TRP A 139 -5.99 1.82 8.93
CA TRP A 139 -5.04 2.75 8.32
C TRP A 139 -5.15 2.73 6.79
N TYR A 140 -5.00 3.92 6.21
CA TYR A 140 -4.98 4.17 4.78
C TYR A 140 -3.84 5.12 4.42
N LEU A 141 -3.25 4.95 3.24
CA LEU A 141 -2.43 5.98 2.62
C LEU A 141 -3.37 7.05 2.04
N VAL A 142 -3.22 8.30 2.47
CA VAL A 142 -4.08 9.43 2.08
C VAL A 142 -3.36 10.49 1.25
N TYR A 143 -2.02 10.48 1.26
CA TYR A 143 -1.20 11.30 0.39
C TYR A 143 0.10 10.58 0.00
N TYR A 144 0.51 10.70 -1.26
CA TYR A 144 1.83 10.26 -1.72
C TYR A 144 2.44 11.22 -2.75
N SER A 145 3.67 11.65 -2.52
CA SER A 145 4.45 12.32 -3.55
C SER A 145 5.89 11.83 -3.66
N SER A 146 6.43 11.92 -4.87
CA SER A 146 7.81 11.60 -5.23
C SER A 146 8.39 12.73 -6.08
N ASP A 147 9.15 13.61 -5.42
CA ASP A 147 9.52 14.90 -5.96
C ASP A 147 11.03 15.11 -5.96
N TRP A 148 11.50 15.95 -6.88
CA TRP A 148 12.85 16.52 -6.94
C TRP A 148 12.72 17.99 -6.55
N TYR A 149 13.41 18.42 -5.48
CA TYR A 149 13.45 19.84 -5.08
C TYR A 149 14.57 20.63 -5.77
#